data_AF-A0A6I0JJI2-F1
#
_entry.id   AF-A0A6I0JJI2-F1
#
_cell.length_a   1.000
_cell.length_b   1.000
_cell.length_c   1.000
_cell.angle_alpha   90.00
_cell.angle_beta   90.00
_cell.angle_gamma   90.00
#
_symmetry.space_group_name_H-M   'P 1'
#
loop_
_entity.id
_entity.type
_entity.pdbx_description
1 polymer ?
#
loop_
_entity_poly.entity_id
_entity_poly.type
_entity_poly.pdbx_seq_one_letter_code
_entity_poly.pdbx_strand_id
1 'polypeptide(L)'
;MKKESQVIFDKNVIEFVTVAAEFCAFLERAESMKRSTFVDTTLKILPLLYLKASMLPKCEMIGDESPETYVTEEIYEVLRINLASILAEKDDYLEVFLPDMAYSDEPIKKNISEDLADIYQDIKDFIFVFQLGLNETMNDSLAICQENFGLLWGQKLVNTMRALHDVKYSPKARGEDEEEEEYEPENNEDCHCEDDDCHCHDHGCHCHDDE
;
A
#
# COMPACT_ATOMS: atom_id res chain seq x y z
N MET A 1 2.94 -13.79 -34.01
CA MET A 1 2.56 -15.04 -33.30
C MET A 1 3.66 -15.66 -32.41
N LYS A 2 4.86 -16.06 -32.88
CA LYS A 2 5.87 -16.70 -31.99
C LYS A 2 6.60 -15.77 -31.01
N LYS A 3 6.66 -14.47 -31.29
CA LYS A 3 7.41 -13.49 -30.49
C LYS A 3 6.55 -12.83 -29.41
N GLU A 4 5.29 -12.55 -29.73
CA GLU A 4 4.32 -11.96 -28.79
C GLU A 4 4.01 -12.89 -27.60
N SER A 5 3.84 -14.19 -27.85
CA SER A 5 3.63 -15.19 -26.80
C SER A 5 4.82 -15.34 -25.84
N GLN A 6 6.00 -14.78 -26.14
CA GLN A 6 7.16 -14.85 -25.23
C GLN A 6 7.15 -13.76 -24.17
N VAL A 7 6.50 -12.62 -24.41
CA VAL A 7 6.57 -11.46 -23.50
C VAL A 7 5.89 -11.77 -22.18
N ILE A 8 4.69 -12.35 -22.22
CA ILE A 8 3.92 -12.74 -21.02
C ILE A 8 4.63 -13.78 -20.13
N PHE A 9 5.64 -14.48 -20.66
CA PHE A 9 6.47 -15.43 -19.91
C PHE A 9 7.86 -14.89 -19.57
N ASP A 10 8.13 -13.61 -19.87
CA ASP A 10 9.38 -12.97 -19.50
C ASP A 10 9.51 -12.92 -17.98
N LYS A 11 10.73 -13.12 -17.47
CA LYS A 11 11.01 -13.12 -16.04
C LYS A 11 10.54 -11.83 -15.36
N ASN A 12 10.72 -10.68 -16.01
CA ASN A 12 10.31 -9.39 -15.43
C ASN A 12 8.79 -9.27 -15.34
N VAL A 13 8.04 -9.86 -16.29
CA VAL A 13 6.58 -9.91 -16.22
C VAL A 13 6.13 -10.76 -15.04
N ILE A 14 6.70 -11.95 -14.83
CA ILE A 14 6.33 -12.81 -13.70
C ILE A 14 6.66 -12.16 -12.35
N GLU A 15 7.82 -11.50 -12.25
CA GLU A 15 8.19 -10.74 -11.05
C GLU A 15 7.24 -9.55 -10.82
N PHE A 16 6.82 -8.85 -11.87
CA PHE A 16 5.83 -7.78 -11.78
C PHE A 16 4.47 -8.30 -11.33
N VAL A 17 3.96 -9.38 -11.93
CA VAL A 17 2.69 -10.03 -11.54
C VAL A 17 2.70 -10.41 -10.07
N THR A 18 3.84 -10.91 -9.57
CA THR A 18 3.98 -11.27 -8.15
C THR A 18 3.82 -10.05 -7.25
N VAL A 19 4.50 -8.94 -7.55
CA VAL A 19 4.43 -7.71 -6.74
C VAL A 19 3.06 -7.03 -6.88
N ALA A 20 2.48 -7.05 -8.07
CA ALA A 20 1.13 -6.56 -8.35
C ALA A 20 0.07 -7.31 -7.53
N ALA A 21 0.15 -8.65 -7.48
CA ALA A 21 -0.75 -9.47 -6.69
C ALA A 21 -0.61 -9.20 -5.18
N GLU A 22 0.63 -9.07 -4.68
CA GLU A 22 0.89 -8.72 -3.27
C GLU A 22 0.36 -7.32 -2.93
N PHE A 23 0.51 -6.34 -3.83
CA PHE A 23 -0.05 -5.00 -3.68
C PHE A 23 -1.58 -5.03 -3.57
N CYS A 24 -2.27 -5.67 -4.51
CA CYS A 24 -3.73 -5.81 -4.46
C CYS A 24 -4.19 -6.53 -3.20
N ALA A 25 -3.59 -7.67 -2.87
CA ALA A 25 -3.93 -8.44 -1.68
C ALA A 25 -3.66 -7.66 -0.38
N PHE A 26 -2.63 -6.82 -0.34
CA PHE A 26 -2.36 -5.94 0.80
C PHE A 26 -3.48 -4.91 0.99
N LEU A 27 -3.86 -4.19 -0.08
CA LEU A 27 -4.91 -3.17 -0.01
C LEU A 27 -6.29 -3.77 0.33
N GLU A 28 -6.62 -4.93 -0.25
CA GLU A 28 -7.86 -5.66 0.02
C GLU A 28 -8.00 -6.12 1.48
N ARG A 29 -6.89 -6.26 2.22
CA ARG A 29 -6.86 -6.69 3.62
C ARG A 29 -6.64 -5.53 4.61
N ALA A 30 -6.62 -4.30 4.13
CA ALA A 30 -6.20 -3.15 4.93
C ALA A 30 -7.20 -2.73 6.02
N GLU A 31 -8.49 -3.11 5.91
CA GLU A 31 -9.60 -2.61 6.74
C GLU A 31 -9.38 -2.67 8.27
N SER A 32 -8.54 -3.60 8.76
CA SER A 32 -8.24 -3.79 10.18
C SER A 32 -6.81 -3.45 10.59
N MET A 33 -6.05 -2.79 9.70
CA MET A 33 -4.65 -2.47 9.94
C MET A 33 -4.49 -1.14 10.69
N LYS A 34 -3.53 -1.08 11.61
CA LYS A 34 -3.07 0.19 12.18
C LYS A 34 -2.48 1.08 11.07
N ARG A 35 -2.71 2.39 11.16
CA ARG A 35 -2.19 3.38 10.20
C ARG A 35 -0.68 3.29 10.03
N SER A 36 0.07 3.19 11.12
CA SER A 36 1.54 3.06 11.10
C SER A 36 2.00 1.83 10.30
N THR A 37 1.43 0.66 10.57
CA THR A 37 1.71 -0.58 9.81
C THR A 37 1.33 -0.45 8.34
N PHE A 38 0.19 0.19 8.05
CA PHE A 38 -0.27 0.42 6.68
C PHE A 38 0.70 1.31 5.90
N VAL A 39 1.07 2.47 6.46
CA VAL A 39 2.01 3.42 5.86
C VAL A 39 3.39 2.77 5.65
N ASP A 40 3.90 2.06 6.66
CA ASP A 40 5.19 1.37 6.61
C ASP A 40 5.28 0.33 5.51
N THR A 41 4.21 -0.43 5.33
CA THR A 41 4.16 -1.51 4.35
C THR A 41 3.97 -0.93 2.95
N THR A 42 3.09 0.07 2.81
CA THR A 42 2.85 0.75 1.53
C THR A 42 4.13 1.41 1.00
N LEU A 43 4.92 2.06 1.86
CA LEU A 43 6.21 2.65 1.51
C LEU A 43 7.29 1.64 1.07
N LYS A 44 7.07 0.34 1.28
CA LYS A 44 7.95 -0.74 0.78
C LYS A 44 7.41 -1.33 -0.52
N ILE A 45 6.09 -1.54 -0.61
CA ILE A 45 5.44 -2.14 -1.78
C ILE A 45 5.49 -1.20 -2.99
N LEU A 46 5.12 0.08 -2.83
CA LEU A 46 5.05 1.03 -3.95
C LEU A 46 6.39 1.18 -4.72
N PRO A 47 7.55 1.42 -4.07
CA PRO A 47 8.81 1.50 -4.81
C PRO A 47 9.18 0.20 -5.51
N LEU A 48 8.85 -0.96 -4.93
CA LEU A 48 9.10 -2.25 -5.58
C LEU A 48 8.19 -2.43 -6.79
N LEU A 49 6.91 -2.07 -6.69
CA LEU A 49 5.95 -2.11 -7.79
C LEU A 49 6.40 -1.21 -8.95
N TYR A 50 6.80 0.02 -8.64
CA TYR A 50 7.33 0.97 -9.63
C TYR A 50 8.57 0.42 -10.33
N LEU A 51 9.51 -0.15 -9.57
CA LEU A 51 10.73 -0.75 -10.12
C LEU A 51 10.38 -1.90 -11.07
N LYS A 52 9.48 -2.81 -10.67
CA LYS A 52 9.09 -3.94 -11.51
C LYS A 52 8.37 -3.50 -12.79
N ALA A 53 7.49 -2.51 -12.71
CA ALA A 53 6.84 -1.93 -13.88
C ALA A 53 7.85 -1.28 -14.84
N SER A 54 8.85 -0.58 -14.31
CA SER A 54 9.92 0.05 -15.10
C SER A 54 10.84 -0.96 -15.79
N MET A 55 10.89 -2.20 -15.29
CA MET A 55 11.68 -3.30 -15.86
C MET A 55 10.89 -4.14 -16.86
N LEU A 56 9.62 -3.85 -17.11
CA LEU A 56 8.80 -4.60 -18.05
C LEU A 56 9.38 -4.51 -19.46
N PRO A 57 9.45 -5.63 -20.20
CA PRO A 57 9.75 -5.59 -21.63
C PRO A 57 8.68 -4.77 -22.36
N LYS A 58 9.03 -4.21 -23.51
CA LYS A 58 8.05 -3.52 -24.36
C LYS A 58 6.94 -4.50 -24.77
N CYS A 59 5.70 -4.14 -24.48
CA CYS A 59 4.49 -4.86 -24.88
C CYS A 59 3.69 -3.98 -25.84
N GLU A 60 3.01 -4.59 -26.80
CA GLU A 60 2.17 -3.90 -27.80
C GLU A 60 0.85 -4.67 -27.88
N MET A 61 -0.27 -3.95 -27.99
CA MET A 61 -1.58 -4.58 -28.15
C MET A 61 -1.65 -5.43 -29.42
N ILE A 62 -2.37 -6.55 -29.33
CA ILE A 62 -2.55 -7.55 -30.37
C ILE A 62 -4.02 -7.68 -30.75
N GLY A 63 -4.91 -7.73 -29.75
CA GLY A 63 -6.34 -7.88 -29.94
C GLY A 63 -7.04 -6.58 -30.30
N ASP A 64 -8.13 -6.70 -31.05
CA ASP A 64 -9.04 -5.59 -31.36
C ASP A 64 -10.09 -5.38 -30.25
N GLU A 65 -10.27 -6.36 -29.35
CA GLU A 65 -11.22 -6.33 -28.24
C GLU A 65 -10.52 -5.90 -26.94
N SER A 66 -11.19 -5.06 -26.15
CA SER A 66 -10.69 -4.68 -24.84
C SER A 66 -10.74 -5.87 -23.88
N PRO A 67 -9.69 -6.10 -23.07
CA PRO A 67 -9.72 -7.10 -22.01
C PRO A 67 -10.86 -6.87 -21.00
N GLU A 68 -11.23 -7.93 -20.29
CA GLU A 68 -12.22 -7.85 -19.21
C GLU A 68 -11.75 -6.92 -18.07
N THR A 69 -12.69 -6.19 -17.47
CA THR A 69 -12.45 -5.34 -16.29
C THR A 69 -12.98 -6.02 -15.04
N TYR A 70 -12.25 -5.96 -13.94
CA TYR A 70 -12.66 -6.50 -12.64
C TYR A 70 -13.23 -5.42 -11.74
N VAL A 71 -12.57 -4.27 -11.67
CA VAL A 71 -12.91 -3.21 -10.73
C VAL A 71 -14.15 -2.45 -11.21
N THR A 72 -15.22 -2.62 -10.45
CA THR A 72 -16.45 -1.83 -10.62
C THR A 72 -16.38 -0.56 -9.76
N GLU A 73 -17.29 0.39 -10.02
CA GLU A 73 -17.44 1.59 -9.19
C GLU A 73 -17.68 1.24 -7.71
N GLU A 74 -18.43 0.18 -7.43
CA GLU A 74 -18.67 -0.30 -6.07
C GLU A 74 -17.39 -0.83 -5.41
N ILE A 75 -16.60 -1.65 -6.12
CA ILE A 75 -15.32 -2.17 -5.61
C ILE A 75 -14.35 -1.02 -5.35
N TYR A 76 -14.30 -0.06 -6.28
CA TYR A 76 -13.46 1.12 -6.18
C TYR A 76 -13.83 1.96 -4.94
N GLU A 77 -15.10 2.30 -4.77
CA GLU A 77 -15.55 3.16 -3.66
C GLU A 77 -15.39 2.48 -2.30
N VAL A 78 -15.69 1.17 -2.19
CA VAL A 78 -15.46 0.42 -0.95
C VAL A 78 -13.99 0.45 -0.56
N LEU A 79 -13.08 0.20 -1.52
CA LEU A 79 -11.65 0.26 -1.27
C LEU A 79 -11.24 1.67 -0.84
N ARG A 80 -11.62 2.70 -1.61
CA ARG A 80 -11.25 4.10 -1.35
C ARG A 80 -11.69 4.55 0.04
N ILE A 81 -12.94 4.24 0.43
CA ILE A 81 -13.48 4.59 1.76
C ILE A 81 -12.72 3.88 2.87
N ASN A 82 -12.41 2.59 2.70
CA ASN A 82 -11.65 1.83 3.69
C ASN A 82 -10.24 2.41 3.89
N LEU A 83 -9.54 2.73 2.80
CA LEU A 83 -8.21 3.35 2.87
C LEU A 83 -8.25 4.75 3.50
N ALA A 84 -9.26 5.56 3.15
CA ALA A 84 -9.46 6.87 3.76
C ALA A 84 -9.72 6.77 5.26
N SER A 85 -10.46 5.75 5.71
CA SER A 85 -10.72 5.50 7.14
C SER A 85 -9.43 5.19 7.92
N ILE A 86 -8.51 4.41 7.33
CA ILE A 86 -7.22 4.06 7.95
C ILE A 86 -6.33 5.31 8.10
N LEU A 87 -6.27 6.13 7.05
CA LEU A 87 -5.42 7.32 7.01
C LEU A 87 -6.04 8.51 7.77
N ALA A 88 -7.36 8.57 7.84
CA ALA A 88 -8.17 9.63 8.42
C ALA A 88 -7.61 11.03 8.11
N GLU A 89 -7.22 11.82 9.11
CA GLU A 89 -6.70 13.18 8.92
C GLU A 89 -5.38 13.26 8.14
N LYS A 90 -4.69 12.13 7.95
CA LYS A 90 -3.46 12.01 7.16
C LYS A 90 -3.71 11.64 5.69
N ASP A 91 -4.97 11.42 5.29
CA ASP A 91 -5.31 11.08 3.92
C ASP A 91 -5.09 12.24 2.94
N ASP A 92 -5.28 13.47 3.42
CA ASP A 92 -5.18 14.68 2.62
C ASP A 92 -3.72 15.14 2.45
N TYR A 93 -3.33 15.47 1.22
CA TYR A 93 -2.08 16.16 0.92
C TYR A 93 -2.25 17.23 -0.15
N LEU A 94 -1.29 18.14 -0.23
CA LEU A 94 -1.28 19.21 -1.24
C LEU A 94 -0.34 18.82 -2.38
N GLU A 95 -0.89 18.70 -3.59
CA GLU A 95 -0.11 18.48 -4.79
C GLU A 95 0.21 19.83 -5.44
N VAL A 96 1.52 20.11 -5.59
CA VAL A 96 2.02 21.38 -6.13
C VAL A 96 2.70 21.23 -7.49
N PHE A 97 2.83 20.01 -8.01
CA PHE A 97 3.51 19.73 -9.28
C PHE A 97 2.57 19.38 -10.43
N LEU A 98 1.27 19.62 -10.29
CA LEU A 98 0.33 19.39 -11.40
C LEU A 98 0.48 20.46 -12.48
N PRO A 99 0.37 20.12 -13.78
CA PRO A 99 0.33 21.11 -14.87
C PRO A 99 -0.74 22.20 -14.64
N ASP A 100 -1.85 21.83 -14.00
CA ASP A 100 -2.96 22.72 -13.66
C ASP A 100 -2.60 23.78 -12.59
N MET A 101 -1.50 23.59 -11.84
CA MET A 101 -0.96 24.64 -10.96
C MET A 101 -0.46 25.86 -11.74
N ALA A 102 -0.16 25.73 -13.04
CA ALA A 102 0.15 26.89 -13.87
C ALA A 102 -1.02 27.88 -13.98
N TYR A 103 -2.24 27.44 -13.63
CA TYR A 103 -3.47 28.22 -13.72
C TYR A 103 -4.24 28.29 -12.39
N SER A 104 -3.69 27.74 -11.30
CA SER A 104 -4.31 27.75 -9.96
C SER A 104 -3.45 28.53 -8.97
N ASP A 105 -4.05 29.51 -8.30
CA ASP A 105 -3.40 30.26 -7.22
C ASP A 105 -3.38 29.48 -5.88
N GLU A 106 -4.16 28.39 -5.79
CA GLU A 106 -4.26 27.54 -4.59
C GLU A 106 -3.72 26.12 -4.84
N PRO A 107 -3.00 25.52 -3.87
CA PRO A 107 -2.56 24.13 -3.95
C PRO A 107 -3.73 23.16 -4.14
N ILE A 108 -3.56 22.18 -5.02
CA ILE A 108 -4.60 21.19 -5.29
C ILE A 108 -4.61 20.15 -4.18
N LYS A 109 -5.72 20.08 -3.45
CA LYS A 109 -5.95 19.05 -2.44
C LYS A 109 -6.14 17.69 -3.12
N LYS A 110 -5.39 16.69 -2.66
CA LYS A 110 -5.43 15.30 -3.12
C LYS A 110 -5.55 14.34 -1.94
N ASN A 111 -6.01 13.13 -2.22
CA ASN A 111 -6.24 12.08 -1.23
C ASN A 111 -5.36 10.87 -1.55
N ILE A 112 -4.60 10.39 -0.56
CA ILE A 112 -3.78 9.18 -0.69
C ILE A 112 -4.66 7.98 -1.01
N SER A 113 -5.84 7.88 -0.38
CA SER A 113 -6.84 6.84 -0.60
C SER A 113 -7.33 6.77 -2.04
N GLU A 114 -7.60 7.93 -2.67
CA GLU A 114 -7.98 8.05 -4.08
C GLU A 114 -6.84 7.61 -4.98
N ASP A 115 -5.62 8.11 -4.76
CA ASP A 115 -4.48 7.70 -5.59
C ASP A 115 -4.18 6.20 -5.48
N LEU A 116 -4.29 5.61 -4.29
CA LEU A 116 -4.12 4.17 -4.09
C LEU A 116 -5.23 3.36 -4.76
N ALA A 117 -6.48 3.83 -4.72
CA ALA A 117 -7.60 3.19 -5.40
C ALA A 117 -7.46 3.26 -6.94
N ASP A 118 -6.98 4.38 -7.47
CA ASP A 118 -6.70 4.55 -8.90
C ASP A 118 -5.58 3.62 -9.37
N ILE A 119 -4.49 3.52 -8.60
CA ILE A 119 -3.41 2.56 -8.90
C ILE A 119 -3.94 1.13 -8.79
N TYR A 120 -4.75 0.84 -7.77
CA TYR A 120 -5.36 -0.48 -7.61
C TYR A 120 -6.22 -0.88 -8.80
N GLN A 121 -6.97 0.05 -9.40
CA GLN A 121 -7.80 -0.23 -10.57
C GLN A 121 -6.97 -0.81 -11.74
N ASP A 122 -5.94 -0.09 -12.17
CA ASP A 122 -5.07 -0.52 -13.27
C ASP A 122 -4.36 -1.86 -12.96
N ILE A 123 -3.89 -2.03 -11.73
CA ILE A 123 -3.15 -3.23 -11.33
C ILE A 123 -4.09 -4.44 -11.17
N LYS A 124 -5.27 -4.24 -10.59
CA LYS A 124 -6.24 -5.31 -10.31
C LYS A 124 -6.86 -5.86 -11.58
N ASP A 125 -7.23 -4.98 -12.51
CA ASP A 125 -7.76 -5.39 -13.81
C ASP A 125 -6.72 -6.19 -14.60
N PHE A 126 -5.46 -5.73 -14.59
CA PHE A 126 -4.35 -6.47 -15.19
C PHE A 126 -4.20 -7.88 -14.61
N ILE A 127 -4.06 -8.02 -13.29
CA ILE A 127 -3.81 -9.34 -12.68
C ILE A 127 -5.01 -10.28 -12.85
N PHE A 128 -6.23 -9.75 -12.83
CA PHE A 128 -7.45 -10.53 -13.03
C PHE A 128 -7.44 -11.19 -14.41
N VAL A 129 -7.24 -10.38 -15.47
CA VAL A 129 -7.15 -10.90 -16.84
C VAL A 129 -5.96 -11.84 -16.99
N PHE A 130 -4.83 -11.51 -16.38
CA PHE A 130 -3.62 -12.33 -16.48
C PHE A 130 -3.83 -13.74 -15.92
N GLN A 131 -4.67 -13.89 -14.89
CA GLN A 131 -5.00 -15.18 -14.27
C GLN A 131 -5.97 -16.04 -15.10
N LEU A 132 -6.72 -15.47 -16.05
CA LEU A 132 -7.63 -16.22 -16.92
C LEU A 132 -6.88 -17.17 -17.88
N GLY A 133 -5.60 -16.91 -18.13
CA GLY A 133 -4.72 -17.82 -18.90
C GLY A 133 -4.93 -17.78 -20.42
N LEU A 134 -5.64 -16.78 -20.94
CA LEU A 134 -5.84 -16.57 -22.36
C LEU A 134 -4.73 -15.67 -22.91
N ASN A 135 -3.78 -16.25 -23.67
CA ASN A 135 -2.56 -15.57 -24.09
C ASN A 135 -2.74 -14.19 -24.74
N GLU A 136 -3.81 -13.99 -25.52
CA GLU A 136 -4.10 -12.71 -26.19
C GLU A 136 -4.49 -11.64 -25.17
N THR A 137 -5.52 -11.88 -24.37
CA THR A 137 -5.97 -10.92 -23.35
C THR A 137 -4.94 -10.70 -22.25
N MET A 138 -4.13 -11.71 -21.92
CA MET A 138 -2.98 -11.55 -21.02
C MET A 138 -1.93 -10.57 -21.57
N ASN A 139 -1.70 -10.59 -22.88
CA ASN A 139 -0.75 -9.68 -23.53
C ASN A 139 -1.31 -8.26 -23.56
N ASP A 140 -2.57 -8.13 -23.96
CA ASP A 140 -3.23 -6.83 -24.09
C ASP A 140 -3.42 -6.15 -22.72
N SER A 141 -3.76 -6.91 -21.67
CA SER A 141 -3.85 -6.35 -20.32
C SER A 141 -2.49 -5.85 -19.81
N LEU A 142 -1.40 -6.56 -20.13
CA LEU A 142 -0.04 -6.11 -19.83
C LEU A 142 0.32 -4.84 -20.62
N ALA A 143 -0.04 -4.77 -21.90
CA ALA A 143 0.20 -3.60 -22.74
C ALA A 143 -0.53 -2.36 -22.22
N ILE A 144 -1.82 -2.49 -21.88
CA ILE A 144 -2.63 -1.41 -21.31
C ILE A 144 -2.06 -0.95 -19.96
N CYS A 145 -1.73 -1.90 -19.08
CA CYS A 145 -1.13 -1.58 -17.78
C CYS A 145 0.20 -0.84 -17.93
N GLN A 146 1.04 -1.25 -18.88
CA GLN A 146 2.32 -0.58 -19.19
C GLN A 146 2.13 0.81 -19.81
N GLU A 147 1.13 1.01 -20.67
CA GLU A 147 0.81 2.32 -21.23
C GLU A 147 0.31 3.28 -20.14
N ASN A 148 -0.64 2.83 -19.32
CA ASN A 148 -1.20 3.60 -18.21
C ASN A 148 -0.15 3.88 -17.12
N PHE A 149 0.93 3.09 -17.02
CA PHE A 149 2.03 3.39 -16.11
C PHE A 149 2.68 4.74 -16.43
N GLY A 150 2.94 4.99 -17.72
CA GLY A 150 3.55 6.24 -18.18
C GLY A 150 2.58 7.42 -18.20
N LEU A 151 1.29 7.15 -18.40
CA LEU A 151 0.27 8.20 -18.56
C LEU A 151 -0.43 8.58 -17.25
N LEU A 152 -0.63 7.62 -16.34
CA LEU A 152 -1.55 7.72 -15.21
C LEU A 152 -0.93 7.19 -13.91
N TRP A 153 -1.01 5.88 -13.67
CA TRP A 153 -0.82 5.29 -12.34
C TRP A 153 0.64 5.36 -11.85
N GLY A 154 1.62 5.39 -12.75
CA GLY A 154 3.03 5.56 -12.36
C GLY A 154 3.33 6.92 -11.76
N GLN A 155 2.67 7.98 -12.25
CA GLN A 155 2.78 9.32 -11.68
C GLN A 155 2.04 9.42 -10.33
N LYS A 156 0.84 8.82 -10.24
CA LYS A 156 0.10 8.72 -8.97
C LYS A 156 0.93 8.02 -7.91
N LEU A 157 1.56 6.89 -8.26
CA LEU A 157 2.40 6.12 -7.35
C LEU A 157 3.50 6.98 -6.71
N VAL A 158 4.26 7.74 -7.50
CA VAL A 158 5.36 8.56 -6.95
C VAL A 158 4.84 9.73 -6.11
N ASN A 159 3.69 10.31 -6.46
CA ASN A 159 3.03 11.35 -5.66
C ASN A 159 2.57 10.80 -4.31
N THR A 160 1.93 9.63 -4.32
CA THR A 160 1.51 8.89 -3.13
C THR A 160 2.69 8.51 -2.24
N MET A 161 3.82 8.07 -2.82
CA MET A 161 5.03 7.76 -2.05
C MET A 161 5.55 8.98 -1.29
N ARG A 162 5.55 10.17 -1.92
CA ARG A 162 5.94 11.42 -1.25
C ARG A 162 4.97 11.73 -0.10
N ALA A 163 3.66 11.67 -0.35
CA ALA A 163 2.65 11.94 0.67
C ALA A 163 2.78 10.99 1.88
N LEU A 164 2.92 9.68 1.64
CA LEU A 164 3.12 8.69 2.70
C LEU A 164 4.46 8.86 3.44
N HIS A 165 5.52 9.29 2.74
CA HIS A 165 6.80 9.59 3.37
C HIS A 165 6.64 10.76 4.35
N ASP A 166 5.92 11.80 3.95
CA ASP A 166 5.62 12.94 4.82
C ASP A 166 4.76 12.51 6.02
N VAL A 167 3.75 11.65 5.81
CA VAL A 167 2.96 11.07 6.91
C VAL A 167 3.84 10.35 7.91
N LYS A 168 4.86 9.62 7.46
CA LYS A 168 5.73 8.85 8.36
C LYS A 168 6.83 9.68 9.04
N TYR A 169 7.43 10.64 8.33
CA TYR A 169 8.70 11.25 8.77
C TYR A 169 8.63 12.76 9.01
N SER A 170 7.55 13.44 8.64
CA SER A 170 7.42 14.88 8.82
C SER A 170 7.52 15.25 10.32
N PRO A 171 8.11 16.40 10.67
CA PRO A 171 8.20 16.85 12.07
C PRO A 171 6.85 16.89 12.79
N LYS A 172 5.74 17.07 12.06
CA LYS A 172 4.38 17.03 12.62
C LYS A 172 3.93 15.61 12.97
N ALA A 173 4.39 14.58 12.25
CA ALA A 173 4.07 13.19 12.54
C ALA A 173 4.72 12.71 13.84
N ARG A 174 5.97 13.10 14.07
CA ARG A 174 6.74 12.72 15.26
C ARG A 174 6.13 13.19 16.59
N GLY A 175 5.34 14.27 16.58
CA GLY A 175 4.68 14.78 17.79
C GLY A 175 3.32 14.17 18.08
N GLU A 176 2.78 13.36 17.17
CA GLU A 176 1.47 12.71 17.30
C GLU A 176 1.63 11.20 17.58
N ASP A 177 2.67 10.55 17.04
CA ASP A 177 2.95 9.12 17.29
C ASP A 177 3.48 8.83 18.71
N GLU A 178 4.04 9.82 19.42
CA GLU A 178 4.46 9.68 20.82
C GLU A 178 3.27 9.39 21.78
N GLU A 179 2.03 9.71 21.39
CA GLU A 179 0.83 9.41 22.19
C GLU A 179 0.24 8.01 21.91
N GLU A 180 0.57 7.37 20.77
CA GLU A 180 0.07 6.03 20.42
C GLU A 180 1.01 4.89 20.83
N GLU A 181 2.31 5.17 21.05
CA GLU A 181 3.30 4.17 21.49
C GLU A 181 3.32 3.92 23.01
N GLU A 182 2.57 4.67 23.82
CA GLU A 182 2.66 4.60 25.29
C GLU A 182 1.67 3.60 25.95
N TYR A 183 1.51 2.37 25.45
CA TYR A 183 0.91 1.28 26.26
C TYR A 183 1.39 -0.10 25.81
N GLU A 184 2.69 -0.38 25.94
CA GLU A 184 3.08 -1.76 26.23
C GLU A 184 2.88 -1.98 27.74
N PRO A 185 1.98 -2.88 28.19
CA PRO A 185 1.98 -3.26 29.58
C PRO A 185 3.32 -3.94 29.81
N GLU A 186 4.21 -3.27 30.54
CA GLU A 186 5.43 -3.88 31.06
C GLU A 186 5.02 -5.19 31.72
N ASN A 187 5.34 -6.32 31.08
CA ASN A 187 5.24 -7.60 31.72
C ASN A 187 6.26 -7.59 32.85
N ASN A 188 5.82 -7.13 34.02
CA ASN A 188 6.62 -7.11 35.24
C ASN A 188 6.66 -8.53 35.82
N GLU A 189 7.18 -9.46 35.02
CA GLU A 189 7.61 -10.80 35.42
C GLU A 189 9.13 -10.81 35.52
N ASP A 190 9.68 -9.91 36.32
CA ASP A 190 11.02 -10.06 36.89
C ASP A 190 10.91 -10.00 38.41
N CYS A 191 10.23 -11.01 38.97
CA CYS A 191 10.31 -11.33 40.38
C CYS A 191 11.65 -12.01 40.66
N HIS A 192 12.71 -11.21 40.83
CA HIS A 192 13.96 -11.68 41.38
C HIS A 192 13.81 -11.96 42.88
N CYS A 193 13.50 -13.22 43.21
CA CYS A 193 13.52 -13.73 44.57
C CYS A 193 14.93 -14.24 44.91
N GLU A 194 15.75 -13.41 45.55
CA GLU A 194 16.93 -13.88 46.30
C GLU A 194 16.57 -13.89 47.78
N ASP A 195 15.87 -14.92 48.26
CA ASP A 195 15.90 -15.42 49.66
C ASP A 195 14.87 -16.57 49.85
N ASP A 196 15.27 -17.60 50.61
CA ASP A 196 14.62 -18.92 50.72
C ASP A 196 13.30 -19.00 51.53
N ASP A 197 12.66 -17.89 51.91
CA ASP A 197 11.51 -17.91 52.84
C ASP A 197 10.35 -16.94 52.49
N CYS A 198 9.98 -16.79 51.22
CA CYS A 198 8.78 -16.01 50.84
C CYS A 198 7.61 -16.91 50.36
N HIS A 199 6.50 -16.92 51.12
CA HIS A 199 5.24 -17.53 50.70
C HIS A 199 4.36 -16.51 49.97
N CYS A 200 4.23 -16.66 48.65
CA CYS A 200 3.32 -15.86 47.84
C CYS A 200 1.87 -16.22 48.14
N HIS A 201 1.13 -15.32 48.82
CA HIS A 201 -0.32 -15.30 48.75
C HIS A 201 -0.79 -14.20 47.81
N ASP A 202 -1.62 -14.61 46.86
CA ASP A 202 -2.25 -13.80 45.83
C ASP A 202 -3.08 -12.68 46.46
N HIS A 203 -2.52 -11.45 46.40
CA HIS A 203 -3.07 -10.11 46.67
C HIS A 203 -2.25 -9.28 47.68
N GLY A 204 -1.50 -8.32 47.14
CA GLY A 204 -1.04 -7.12 47.86
C GLY A 204 0.25 -7.30 48.66
N CYS A 205 1.37 -6.86 48.08
CA CYS A 205 2.64 -6.79 48.79
C CYS A 205 2.54 -5.79 49.95
N HIS A 206 2.55 -6.28 51.19
CA HIS A 206 2.85 -5.50 52.38
C HIS A 206 4.19 -5.97 52.93
N CYS A 207 5.22 -5.13 52.81
CA CYS A 207 6.46 -5.30 53.55
C CYS A 207 6.20 -4.96 55.02
N HIS A 208 6.39 -5.92 55.91
CA HIS A 208 6.56 -5.65 57.33
C HIS A 208 8.06 -5.51 57.60
N ASP A 209 8.48 -4.31 57.99
CA ASP A 209 9.78 -4.12 58.64
C ASP A 209 9.63 -4.48 60.12
N ASP A 210 10.39 -5.48 60.57
CA ASP A 210 10.49 -5.86 61.98
C ASP A 210 11.40 -4.89 62.75
N GLU A 211 10.83 -4.23 63.77
CA GLU A 211 11.50 -3.86 65.03
C GLU A 211 10.63 -4.24 66.24
#